data_AF-A2Z3D8-F1
#
_entry.id   AF-A2Z3D8-F1
#
_cell.length_a   1.000
_cell.length_b   1.000
_cell.length_c   1.000
_cell.angle_alpha   90.00
_cell.angle_beta   90.00
_cell.angle_gamma   90.00
#
_symmetry.space_group_name_H-M   'P 1'
#
loop_
_entity.id
_entity.type
_entity.pdbx_description
1 polymer ?
#
loop_
_entity_poly.entity_id
_entity_poly.type
_entity_poly.pdbx_seq_one_letter_code
_entity_poly.pdbx_strand_id
1 'polypeptide(L)'
;MSTAAAAAASTSLRPASQSALRLAGSPRRWCWGAPALSPARRAFHADTRRRKTLLYATDKGPEESLKKTIEVDRLIEMLRDANPREKDYEELAENVMNIVDRLVHKTDEKIEQSTDVLKAIISPVMHEGENATWPPRDPEALKLMEKEISNREKEGQLDEGFLSEVNAQLRQAKQDGDKPGLQAMLQKVLQLYASNFLQKRSYAYKGGEVIVPESFLESVIKAPENEWNKLLLDGLTVGKGNVSPEEFYAVIKKRIERVLIRTEGGSYQQRILVEYLKEIQARAEEV
;
A
#
# COMPACT_ATOMS: atom_id res chain seq x y z
N MET A 1 -22.23 -8.85 89.98
CA MET A 1 -23.57 -9.14 89.43
C MET A 1 -23.44 -9.35 87.93
N SER A 2 -24.26 -10.26 87.41
CA SER A 2 -24.25 -10.97 86.12
C SER A 2 -24.19 -10.15 84.82
N THR A 3 -23.52 -10.74 83.80
CA THR A 3 -23.92 -11.03 82.38
C THR A 3 -24.62 -9.94 81.52
N ALA A 4 -24.46 -9.77 80.20
CA ALA A 4 -23.96 -10.63 79.12
C ALA A 4 -23.67 -9.84 77.82
N ALA A 5 -22.81 -10.42 76.97
CA ALA A 5 -22.85 -10.60 75.50
C ALA A 5 -23.12 -9.43 74.52
N ALA A 6 -22.20 -9.23 73.58
CA ALA A 6 -22.42 -9.52 72.16
C ALA A 6 -21.09 -9.48 71.35
N ALA A 7 -20.86 -10.53 70.57
CA ALA A 7 -19.72 -10.70 69.67
C ALA A 7 -19.98 -10.10 68.28
N ALA A 8 -18.94 -9.60 67.60
CA ALA A 8 -18.88 -9.57 66.15
C ALA A 8 -17.42 -9.45 65.67
N ALA A 9 -17.11 -10.24 64.65
CA ALA A 9 -15.79 -10.66 64.23
C ALA A 9 -15.04 -9.66 63.32
N SER A 10 -13.72 -9.81 63.34
CA SER A 10 -12.71 -9.20 62.46
C SER A 10 -13.00 -9.39 60.98
N THR A 11 -12.74 -8.37 60.16
CA THR A 11 -12.23 -8.55 58.79
C THR A 11 -11.36 -7.37 58.39
N SER A 12 -10.07 -7.64 58.29
CA SER A 12 -9.04 -6.81 57.67
C SER A 12 -9.11 -6.97 56.15
N LEU A 13 -9.25 -5.87 55.40
CA LEU A 13 -9.05 -5.87 53.95
C LEU A 13 -8.36 -4.58 53.50
N ARG A 14 -7.19 -4.78 52.86
CA ARG A 14 -6.40 -3.85 52.05
C ARG A 14 -7.27 -3.03 51.07
N PRO A 15 -6.89 -1.79 50.73
CA PRO A 15 -7.33 -1.20 49.48
C PRO A 15 -6.53 -1.81 48.32
N ALA A 16 -7.23 -2.55 47.47
CA ALA A 16 -6.73 -3.08 46.21
C ALA A 16 -6.64 -1.97 45.17
N SER A 17 -5.49 -1.92 44.50
CA SER A 17 -5.28 -1.27 43.21
C SER A 17 -6.39 -1.64 42.22
N GLN A 18 -7.09 -0.65 41.67
CA GLN A 18 -7.91 -0.81 40.47
C GLN A 18 -7.40 0.15 39.40
N SER A 19 -6.40 -0.36 38.68
CA SER A 19 -5.99 0.16 37.38
C SER A 19 -7.14 0.02 36.40
N ALA A 20 -7.49 1.14 35.76
CA ALA A 20 -8.43 1.23 34.67
C ALA A 20 -8.05 0.28 33.53
N LEU A 21 -8.93 -0.68 33.21
CA LEU A 21 -8.85 -1.45 31.98
C LEU A 21 -9.33 -0.57 30.82
N ARG A 22 -8.36 0.08 30.18
CA ARG A 22 -8.46 0.59 28.82
C ARG A 22 -8.49 -0.62 27.88
N LEU A 23 -9.65 -0.90 27.28
CA LEU A 23 -9.70 -1.74 26.08
C LEU A 23 -9.18 -0.90 24.90
N ALA A 24 -7.87 -0.96 24.70
CA ALA A 24 -7.20 -0.41 23.54
C ALA A 24 -7.53 -1.29 22.32
N GLY A 25 -8.25 -0.72 21.35
CA GLY A 25 -8.33 -1.27 20.00
C GLY A 25 -6.93 -1.32 19.41
N SER A 26 -6.44 -2.53 19.14
CA SER A 26 -5.13 -2.78 18.53
C SER A 26 -5.21 -2.48 17.02
N PRO A 27 -4.37 -1.59 16.46
CA PRO A 27 -4.27 -1.44 15.02
C PRO A 27 -3.42 -2.59 14.47
N ARG A 28 -4.08 -3.63 13.96
CA ARG A 28 -3.47 -4.69 13.15
C ARG A 28 -3.98 -4.58 11.71
N ARG A 29 -3.24 -4.91 10.65
CA ARG A 29 -1.79 -5.11 10.42
C ARG A 29 -1.63 -5.30 8.91
N TRP A 30 -1.01 -4.36 8.20
CA TRP A 30 -0.66 -4.54 6.78
C TRP A 30 0.39 -5.66 6.65
N CYS A 31 -0.02 -6.83 6.18
CA CYS A 31 0.82 -8.03 6.05
C CYS A 31 1.57 -8.05 4.70
N TRP A 32 2.70 -7.34 4.65
CA TRP A 32 3.61 -7.43 3.51
C TRP A 32 4.55 -8.64 3.62
N GLY A 33 4.18 -9.76 3.00
CA GLY A 33 5.11 -10.75 2.42
C GLY A 33 5.42 -12.04 3.21
N ALA A 34 4.94 -13.16 2.68
CA ALA A 34 5.74 -14.36 2.37
C ALA A 34 4.98 -15.18 1.31
N PRO A 35 5.60 -15.60 0.19
CA PRO A 35 4.98 -16.54 -0.72
C PRO A 35 5.01 -17.93 -0.06
N ALA A 36 3.86 -18.46 0.31
CA ALA A 36 3.73 -19.87 0.65
C ALA A 36 3.93 -20.68 -0.62
N LEU A 37 5.17 -21.13 -0.86
CA LEU A 37 5.46 -22.23 -1.76
C LEU A 37 4.68 -23.45 -1.28
N SER A 38 3.75 -23.93 -2.10
CA SER A 38 3.20 -25.27 -1.98
C SER A 38 3.25 -25.95 -3.35
N PRO A 39 3.83 -27.16 -3.45
CA PRO A 39 4.01 -27.83 -4.72
C PRO A 39 2.75 -28.64 -5.04
N ALA A 40 2.12 -28.36 -6.16
CA ALA A 40 1.16 -29.29 -6.75
C ALA A 40 1.33 -29.30 -8.27
N ARG A 41 2.19 -30.22 -8.72
CA ARG A 41 2.15 -30.72 -10.11
C ARG A 41 0.74 -31.25 -10.39
N ARG A 42 0.10 -30.75 -11.44
CA ARG A 42 -0.82 -31.57 -12.24
C ARG A 42 -0.87 -31.07 -13.68
N ALA A 43 -0.89 -32.04 -14.59
CA ALA A 43 -0.49 -31.96 -15.98
C ALA A 43 -1.36 -31.04 -16.84
N PHE A 44 -0.70 -30.37 -17.79
CA PHE A 44 -1.31 -29.69 -18.91
C PHE A 44 -1.86 -30.71 -19.93
N HIS A 45 -3.15 -30.61 -20.24
CA HIS A 45 -3.68 -31.05 -21.53
C HIS A 45 -3.99 -29.80 -22.36
N ALA A 46 -3.29 -29.66 -23.48
CA ALA A 46 -3.49 -28.58 -24.44
C ALA A 46 -4.71 -28.89 -25.32
N ASP A 47 -5.71 -27.99 -25.31
CA ASP A 47 -6.67 -27.87 -26.41
C ASP A 47 -6.40 -26.55 -27.14
N THR A 48 -6.01 -26.69 -28.41
CA THR A 48 -5.62 -25.59 -29.30
C THR A 48 -6.86 -25.08 -30.01
N ARG A 49 -7.51 -24.05 -29.47
CA ARG A 49 -8.59 -23.35 -30.17
C ARG A 49 -8.21 -21.90 -30.50
N ARG A 50 -7.73 -21.72 -31.73
CA ARG A 50 -7.48 -20.44 -32.43
C ARG A 50 -8.55 -19.39 -32.10
N ARG A 51 -8.13 -18.24 -31.58
CA ARG A 51 -8.86 -16.97 -31.72
C ARG A 51 -7.89 -15.89 -32.16
N LYS A 52 -8.25 -15.24 -33.26
CA LYS A 52 -7.50 -14.22 -33.98
C LYS A 52 -7.35 -12.96 -33.10
N THR A 53 -6.11 -12.59 -32.80
CA THR A 53 -5.78 -11.29 -32.20
C THR A 53 -5.83 -10.22 -33.28
N LEU A 54 -6.83 -9.35 -33.19
CA LEU A 54 -6.84 -8.06 -33.89
C LEU A 54 -5.87 -7.14 -33.14
N LEU A 55 -4.71 -6.87 -33.75
CA LEU A 55 -3.75 -5.88 -33.31
C LEU A 55 -4.12 -4.53 -33.93
N TYR A 56 -4.51 -3.55 -33.10
CA TYR A 56 -4.14 -2.15 -33.33
C TYR A 56 -4.38 -1.30 -32.08
N ALA A 57 -3.30 -0.78 -31.48
CA ALA A 57 -3.04 0.65 -31.30
C ALA A 57 -1.94 0.85 -30.24
N THR A 58 -0.81 1.30 -30.78
CA THR A 58 0.32 2.03 -30.22
C THR A 58 0.19 2.52 -28.76
N ASP A 59 1.09 2.03 -27.91
CA ASP A 59 1.70 2.88 -26.89
C ASP A 59 3.21 2.81 -27.08
N LYS A 60 3.91 3.94 -26.95
CA LYS A 60 5.36 4.06 -27.26
C LYS A 60 6.26 3.52 -26.14
N GLY A 61 5.69 3.06 -25.02
CA GLY A 61 6.41 2.52 -23.86
C GLY A 61 7.14 1.18 -24.04
N PRO A 62 6.57 0.16 -24.75
CA PRO A 62 7.27 -1.10 -25.02
C PRO A 62 8.39 -0.93 -26.06
N GLU A 63 8.22 0.00 -27.00
CA GLU A 63 9.24 0.23 -28.05
C GLU A 63 10.50 0.90 -27.49
N GLU A 64 10.37 1.81 -26.54
CA GLU A 64 11.55 2.41 -25.89
C GLU A 64 12.27 1.47 -24.94
N SER A 65 11.53 0.67 -24.17
CA SER A 65 12.13 -0.35 -23.31
C SER A 65 12.82 -1.44 -24.13
N LEU A 66 12.19 -1.92 -25.21
CA LEU A 66 12.82 -2.84 -26.16
C LEU A 66 14.03 -2.23 -26.85
N LYS A 67 13.99 -0.96 -27.28
CA LYS A 67 15.16 -0.27 -27.84
C LYS A 67 16.31 -0.24 -26.84
N LYS A 68 16.04 0.10 -25.58
CA LYS A 68 17.05 0.09 -24.51
C LYS A 68 17.63 -1.31 -24.28
N THR A 69 16.80 -2.36 -24.30
CA THR A 69 17.26 -3.74 -24.14
C THR A 69 18.08 -4.22 -25.34
N ILE A 70 17.64 -3.91 -26.56
CA ILE A 70 18.38 -4.22 -27.80
C ILE A 70 19.71 -3.46 -27.85
N GLU A 71 19.75 -2.23 -27.33
CA GLU A 71 20.97 -1.43 -27.26
C GLU A 71 21.94 -2.00 -26.22
N VAL A 72 21.45 -2.46 -25.07
CA VAL A 72 22.24 -3.21 -24.09
C VAL A 72 22.75 -4.54 -24.65
N ASP A 73 21.91 -5.33 -25.33
CA ASP A 73 22.30 -6.61 -25.92
C ASP A 73 23.31 -6.43 -27.06
N ARG A 74 23.15 -5.38 -27.87
CA ARG A 74 24.13 -5.00 -28.90
C ARG A 74 25.47 -4.59 -28.30
N LEU A 75 25.46 -3.89 -27.16
CA LEU A 75 26.67 -3.57 -26.42
C LEU A 75 27.33 -4.83 -25.84
N ILE A 76 26.55 -5.79 -25.34
CA ILE A 76 27.05 -7.09 -24.87
C ILE A 76 27.67 -7.90 -26.03
N GLU A 77 27.07 -7.86 -27.21
CA GLU A 77 27.58 -8.53 -28.41
C GLU A 77 28.87 -7.86 -28.94
N MET A 78 28.93 -6.53 -28.92
CA MET A 78 30.16 -5.76 -29.18
C MET A 78 31.27 -6.05 -28.16
N LEU A 79 30.92 -6.22 -26.87
CA LEU A 79 31.85 -6.61 -25.81
C LEU A 79 32.35 -8.05 -25.97
N ARG A 80 31.54 -8.93 -26.56
CA ARG A 80 31.87 -10.34 -26.80
C ARG A 80 32.79 -10.52 -28.02
N ASP A 81 32.63 -9.69 -29.05
CA ASP A 81 33.43 -9.72 -30.28
C ASP A 81 34.71 -8.87 -30.24
N ALA A 82 34.87 -8.02 -29.21
CA ALA A 82 36.08 -7.25 -29.00
C ALA A 82 37.27 -8.17 -28.62
N ASN A 83 38.17 -8.42 -29.58
CA ASN A 83 39.41 -9.15 -29.35
C ASN A 83 40.45 -8.22 -28.70
N PRO A 84 41.11 -8.59 -27.59
CA PRO A 84 41.64 -7.58 -26.69
C PRO A 84 43.04 -7.09 -27.01
N ARG A 85 43.21 -5.77 -27.03
CA ARG A 85 44.49 -5.11 -26.78
C ARG A 85 44.39 -4.36 -25.45
N GLU A 86 45.46 -4.41 -24.66
CA GLU A 86 45.53 -3.93 -23.27
C GLU A 86 45.05 -2.48 -23.08
N LYS A 87 45.24 -1.61 -24.09
CA LYS A 87 44.78 -0.21 -24.09
C LYS A 87 43.27 -0.04 -24.22
N ASP A 88 42.57 -0.97 -24.86
CA ASP A 88 41.12 -0.87 -25.06
C ASP A 88 40.35 -1.20 -23.77
N TYR A 89 40.97 -1.92 -22.82
CA TYR A 89 40.37 -2.22 -21.53
C TYR A 89 40.39 -1.04 -20.55
N GLU A 90 41.40 -0.19 -20.62
CA GLU A 90 41.52 0.98 -19.74
C GLU A 90 40.48 2.05 -20.13
N GLU A 91 40.37 2.34 -21.43
CA GLU A 91 39.34 3.25 -21.96
C GLU A 91 37.93 2.70 -21.75
N LEU A 92 37.75 1.38 -21.90
CA LEU A 92 36.47 0.74 -21.60
C LEU A 92 36.14 0.81 -20.11
N ALA A 93 37.10 0.56 -19.23
CA ALA A 93 36.90 0.65 -17.79
C ALA A 93 36.55 2.08 -17.35
N GLU A 94 37.22 3.09 -17.90
CA GLU A 94 36.87 4.50 -17.66
C GLU A 94 35.44 4.82 -18.13
N ASN A 95 35.05 4.35 -19.31
CA ASN A 95 33.70 4.56 -19.83
C ASN A 95 32.63 3.86 -18.98
N VAL A 96 32.89 2.61 -18.54
CA VAL A 96 31.99 1.89 -17.63
C VAL A 96 31.89 2.60 -16.29
N MET A 97 32.99 3.05 -15.71
CA MET A 97 33.00 3.82 -14.45
C MET A 97 32.22 5.13 -14.58
N ASN A 98 32.43 5.89 -15.65
CA ASN A 98 31.70 7.13 -15.91
C ASN A 98 30.18 6.91 -16.07
N ILE A 99 29.78 5.78 -16.67
CA ILE A 99 28.37 5.40 -16.80
C ILE A 99 27.81 4.99 -15.44
N VAL A 100 28.53 4.18 -14.67
CA VAL A 100 28.13 3.77 -13.31
C VAL A 100 28.00 4.99 -12.40
N ASP A 101 28.96 5.91 -12.39
CA ASP A 101 28.91 7.12 -11.59
C ASP A 101 27.69 7.99 -11.96
N ARG A 102 27.42 8.16 -13.25
CA ARG A 102 26.21 8.88 -13.71
C ARG A 102 24.92 8.16 -13.31
N LEU A 103 24.90 6.84 -13.27
CA LEU A 103 23.74 6.06 -12.83
C LEU A 103 23.55 6.14 -11.31
N VAL A 104 24.63 6.08 -10.53
CA VAL A 104 24.62 6.27 -9.08
C VAL A 104 24.12 7.67 -8.75
N HIS A 105 24.68 8.71 -9.35
CA HIS A 105 24.24 10.10 -9.14
C HIS A 105 22.76 10.29 -9.50
N LYS A 106 22.29 9.77 -10.64
CA LYS A 106 20.86 9.82 -11.01
C LYS A 106 19.96 9.06 -10.04
N THR A 107 20.48 8.01 -9.41
CA THR A 107 19.74 7.22 -8.42
C THR A 107 19.68 7.98 -7.10
N ASP A 108 20.80 8.55 -6.65
CA ASP A 108 20.89 9.38 -5.45
C ASP A 108 19.99 10.62 -5.58
N GLU A 109 20.03 11.32 -6.71
CA GLU A 109 19.13 12.44 -7.01
C GLU A 109 17.65 12.02 -6.95
N LYS A 110 17.30 10.83 -7.45
CA LYS A 110 15.92 10.31 -7.38
C LYS A 110 15.51 9.93 -5.96
N ILE A 111 16.43 9.41 -5.15
CA ILE A 111 16.18 9.07 -3.74
C ILE A 111 15.97 10.36 -2.94
N GLU A 112 16.82 11.38 -3.15
CA GLU A 112 16.69 12.69 -2.53
C GLU A 112 15.35 13.35 -2.93
N GLN A 113 15.00 13.32 -4.22
CA GLN A 113 13.71 13.80 -4.72
C GLN A 113 12.53 13.06 -4.06
N SER A 114 12.57 11.72 -3.99
CA SER A 114 11.51 10.92 -3.37
C SER A 114 11.38 11.22 -1.87
N THR A 115 12.50 11.44 -1.19
CA THR A 115 12.56 11.79 0.22
C THR A 115 11.98 13.18 0.48
N ASP A 116 12.29 14.16 -0.36
CA ASP A 116 11.76 15.51 -0.22
C ASP A 116 10.28 15.59 -0.57
N VAL A 117 9.82 14.80 -1.56
CA VAL A 117 8.39 14.60 -1.84
C VAL A 117 7.69 13.99 -0.63
N LEU A 118 8.28 12.97 -0.03
CA LEU A 118 7.72 12.32 1.16
C LEU A 118 7.63 13.28 2.35
N LYS A 119 8.70 14.03 2.64
CA LYS A 119 8.72 15.05 3.70
C LYS A 119 7.63 16.10 3.48
N ALA A 120 7.43 16.57 2.26
CA ALA A 120 6.42 17.56 1.96
C ALA A 120 4.98 17.01 2.14
N ILE A 121 4.73 15.76 1.74
CA ILE A 121 3.45 15.09 2.00
C ILE A 121 3.19 14.94 3.50
N ILE A 122 4.23 14.65 4.27
CA ILE A 122 4.16 14.38 5.71
C ILE A 122 4.17 15.67 6.56
N SER A 123 4.71 16.76 6.04
CA SER A 123 4.87 18.03 6.77
C SER A 123 3.62 18.52 7.48
N PRO A 124 2.40 18.47 6.90
CA PRO A 124 1.19 18.96 7.58
C PRO A 124 0.84 18.26 8.89
N VAL A 125 1.29 17.01 9.08
CA VAL A 125 1.02 16.21 10.29
C VAL A 125 2.23 16.12 11.22
N MET A 126 3.37 16.74 10.85
CA MET A 126 4.52 16.87 11.73
C MET A 126 4.30 18.05 12.67
N HIS A 127 3.72 17.79 13.85
CA HIS A 127 3.68 18.78 14.92
C HIS A 127 5.02 18.79 15.68
N GLU A 128 5.65 19.95 15.80
CA GLU A 128 6.82 20.15 16.65
C GLU A 128 6.39 20.12 18.14
N GLY A 129 6.39 18.94 18.76
CA GLY A 129 6.10 18.81 20.20
C GLY A 129 6.12 17.37 20.73
N GLU A 130 6.53 17.21 22.00
CA GLU A 130 6.73 15.92 22.70
C GLU A 130 5.47 15.03 22.82
N ASN A 131 4.27 15.52 22.45
CA ASN A 131 2.99 14.81 22.60
C ASN A 131 2.31 14.47 21.26
N ALA A 132 3.09 14.14 20.23
CA ALA A 132 2.52 13.67 18.97
C ALA A 132 1.76 12.34 19.17
N THR A 133 0.43 12.38 19.04
CA THR A 133 -0.42 11.18 19.06
C THR A 133 -0.38 10.55 17.68
N TRP A 134 0.17 9.34 17.59
CA TRP A 134 0.27 8.57 16.34
C TRP A 134 -0.76 7.43 16.33
N PRO A 135 -1.41 7.12 15.19
CA PRO A 135 -1.35 7.81 13.89
C PRO A 135 -1.95 9.23 13.93
N PRO A 136 -1.64 10.12 12.96
CA PRO A 136 -2.29 11.43 12.86
C PRO A 136 -3.79 11.27 12.70
N ARG A 137 -4.55 11.95 13.57
CA ARG A 137 -6.01 11.92 13.57
C ARG A 137 -6.64 13.28 13.29
N ASP A 138 -5.83 14.33 13.15
CA ASP A 138 -6.34 15.65 12.84
C ASP A 138 -6.93 15.67 11.42
N PRO A 139 -8.25 15.87 11.26
CA PRO A 139 -8.89 15.84 9.96
C PRO A 139 -8.39 16.96 9.03
N GLU A 140 -7.98 18.11 9.56
CA GLU A 140 -7.48 19.22 8.74
C GLU A 140 -6.09 18.92 8.19
N ALA A 141 -5.18 18.41 9.00
CA ALA A 141 -3.87 17.96 8.52
C ALA A 141 -3.98 16.81 7.50
N LEU A 142 -4.92 15.86 7.69
CA LEU A 142 -5.15 14.78 6.72
C LEU A 142 -5.70 15.28 5.37
N LYS A 143 -6.58 16.29 5.37
CA LYS A 143 -7.03 16.94 4.13
C LYS A 143 -5.87 17.63 3.41
N LEU A 144 -4.95 18.26 4.15
CA LEU A 144 -3.74 18.85 3.57
C LEU A 144 -2.83 17.78 2.95
N MET A 145 -2.63 16.64 3.62
CA MET A 145 -1.89 15.51 3.05
C MET A 145 -2.55 14.98 1.76
N GLU A 146 -3.87 14.82 1.76
CA GLU A 146 -4.62 14.34 0.59
C GLU A 146 -4.51 15.30 -0.60
N LYS A 147 -4.59 16.62 -0.32
CA LYS A 147 -4.37 17.66 -1.32
C LYS A 147 -2.95 17.60 -1.87
N GLU A 148 -1.96 17.41 -1.00
CA GLU A 148 -0.56 17.31 -1.42
C GLU A 148 -0.34 16.07 -2.30
N ILE A 149 -0.82 14.90 -1.89
CA ILE A 149 -0.78 13.67 -2.69
C ILE A 149 -1.44 13.90 -4.07
N SER A 150 -2.59 14.57 -4.11
CA SER A 150 -3.29 14.88 -5.36
C SER A 150 -2.49 15.81 -6.28
N ASN A 151 -1.75 16.78 -5.72
CA ASN A 151 -0.89 17.68 -6.50
C ASN A 151 0.32 16.94 -7.06
N ARG A 152 1.02 16.20 -6.20
CA ARG A 152 2.22 15.41 -6.56
C ARG A 152 1.94 14.34 -7.59
N GLU A 153 0.76 13.74 -7.52
CA GLU A 153 0.33 12.77 -8.52
C GLU A 153 0.12 13.42 -9.89
N LYS A 154 -0.47 14.62 -9.96
CA LYS A 154 -0.63 15.37 -11.22
C LYS A 154 0.70 15.79 -11.82
N GLU A 155 1.68 16.07 -10.98
CA GLU A 155 3.06 16.41 -11.38
C GLU A 155 3.88 15.19 -11.78
N GLY A 156 3.36 13.97 -11.61
CA GLY A 156 4.06 12.73 -11.93
C GLY A 156 5.15 12.35 -10.92
N GLN A 157 5.15 12.94 -9.73
CA GLN A 157 6.16 12.71 -8.69
C GLN A 157 5.85 11.49 -7.81
N LEU A 158 4.64 10.94 -7.89
CA LEU A 158 4.26 9.68 -7.22
C LEU A 158 4.46 8.49 -8.15
N ASP A 159 5.68 8.39 -8.70
CA ASP A 159 6.07 7.34 -9.62
C ASP A 159 6.44 6.04 -8.90
N GLU A 160 6.79 5.01 -9.67
CA GLU A 160 7.18 3.71 -9.14
C GLU A 160 8.42 3.80 -8.23
N GLY A 161 9.34 4.74 -8.50
CA GLY A 161 10.50 5.02 -7.66
C GLY A 161 10.09 5.49 -6.27
N PHE A 162 9.24 6.52 -6.21
CA PHE A 162 8.69 7.02 -4.95
C PHE A 162 7.95 5.94 -4.16
N LEU A 163 7.06 5.17 -4.81
CA LEU A 163 6.30 4.11 -4.15
C LEU A 163 7.20 2.99 -3.62
N SER A 164 8.27 2.65 -4.36
CA SER A 164 9.26 1.67 -3.93
C SER A 164 10.00 2.12 -2.67
N GLU A 165 10.38 3.40 -2.62
CA GLU A 165 11.12 4.01 -1.52
C GLU A 165 10.27 4.07 -0.24
N VAL A 166 9.06 4.65 -0.31
CA VAL A 166 8.12 4.71 0.82
C VAL A 166 7.85 3.30 1.36
N ASN A 167 7.68 2.34 0.45
CA ASN A 167 7.42 0.97 0.85
C ASN A 167 8.67 0.29 1.46
N ALA A 168 9.88 0.59 0.99
CA ALA A 168 11.13 0.10 1.58
C ALA A 168 11.30 0.65 3.01
N GLN A 169 11.13 1.96 3.19
CA GLN A 169 11.17 2.61 4.50
C GLN A 169 10.11 2.04 5.45
N LEU A 170 8.91 1.71 4.94
CA LEU A 170 7.85 1.10 5.76
C LEU A 170 8.25 -0.30 6.24
N ARG A 171 8.92 -1.10 5.41
CA ARG A 171 9.43 -2.42 5.82
C ARG A 171 10.52 -2.29 6.87
N GLN A 172 11.44 -1.35 6.69
CA GLN A 172 12.52 -1.09 7.64
C GLN A 172 11.95 -0.64 8.99
N ALA A 173 11.03 0.34 8.99
CA ALA A 173 10.38 0.81 10.22
C ALA A 173 9.63 -0.30 10.97
N LYS A 174 9.08 -1.29 10.26
CA LYS A 174 8.44 -2.48 10.85
C LYS A 174 9.44 -3.45 11.47
N GLN A 175 10.63 -3.60 10.88
CA GLN A 175 11.68 -4.49 11.37
C GLN A 175 12.37 -3.89 12.60
N ASP A 176 12.63 -2.57 12.56
CA ASP A 176 13.33 -1.86 13.61
C ASP A 176 12.51 -1.80 14.92
N GLY A 177 11.17 -1.87 14.85
CA GLY A 177 10.27 -1.94 16.01
C GLY A 177 10.20 -0.68 16.89
N ASP A 178 11.22 0.18 16.81
CA ASP A 178 11.44 1.35 17.67
C ASP A 178 10.79 2.63 17.15
N LYS A 179 10.17 2.60 15.96
CA LYS A 179 9.58 3.79 15.30
C LYS A 179 8.13 3.58 14.88
N PRO A 180 7.19 3.32 15.82
CA PRO A 180 5.78 3.10 15.50
C PRO A 180 5.12 4.32 14.84
N GLY A 181 5.57 5.54 15.16
CA GLY A 181 5.09 6.77 14.52
C GLY A 181 5.43 6.84 13.02
N LEU A 182 6.68 6.54 12.65
CA LEU A 182 7.12 6.52 11.25
C LEU A 182 6.38 5.44 10.45
N GLN A 183 6.21 4.25 11.03
CA GLN A 183 5.42 3.18 10.40
C GLN A 183 3.99 3.65 10.09
N ALA A 184 3.31 4.22 11.09
CA ALA A 184 1.94 4.70 10.94
C ALA A 184 1.82 5.79 9.86
N MET A 185 2.83 6.66 9.77
CA MET A 185 2.93 7.72 8.78
C MET A 185 3.08 7.21 7.36
N LEU A 186 4.06 6.34 7.13
CA LEU A 186 4.30 5.74 5.81
C LEU A 186 3.09 4.92 5.36
N GLN A 187 2.46 4.19 6.29
CA GLN A 187 1.21 3.49 6.01
C GLN A 187 0.09 4.46 5.61
N LYS A 188 -0.04 5.61 6.30
CA LYS A 188 -1.04 6.62 5.98
C LYS A 188 -0.84 7.23 4.58
N VAL A 189 0.41 7.51 4.20
CA VAL A 189 0.75 7.99 2.86
C VAL A 189 0.30 7.01 1.78
N LEU A 190 0.62 5.72 1.95
CA LEU A 190 0.22 4.68 0.98
C LEU A 190 -1.30 4.47 0.92
N GLN A 191 -2.00 4.58 2.06
CA GLN A 191 -3.46 4.52 2.11
C GLN A 191 -4.13 5.67 1.36
N LEU A 192 -3.66 6.90 1.58
CA LEU A 192 -4.19 8.09 0.91
C LEU A 192 -3.91 8.01 -0.60
N TYR A 193 -2.71 7.58 -0.99
CA TYR A 193 -2.39 7.29 -2.39
C TYR A 193 -3.37 6.28 -3.00
N ALA A 194 -3.58 5.13 -2.34
CA ALA A 194 -4.45 4.08 -2.85
C ALA A 194 -5.90 4.54 -2.97
N SER A 195 -6.40 5.24 -1.94
CA SER A 195 -7.75 5.81 -1.95
C SER A 195 -7.92 6.79 -3.10
N ASN A 196 -7.04 7.79 -3.21
CA ASN A 196 -7.09 8.79 -4.28
C ASN A 196 -7.02 8.15 -5.67
N PHE A 197 -6.12 7.19 -5.88
CA PHE A 197 -5.98 6.48 -7.15
C PHE A 197 -7.24 5.68 -7.51
N LEU A 198 -7.80 4.93 -6.55
CA LEU A 198 -9.00 4.11 -6.79
C LEU A 198 -10.23 4.98 -7.06
N GLN A 199 -10.37 6.12 -6.40
CA GLN A 199 -11.51 7.03 -6.56
C GLN A 199 -11.63 7.64 -7.97
N LYS A 200 -10.54 7.70 -8.75
CA LYS A 200 -10.53 8.25 -10.11
C LYS A 200 -11.53 7.61 -11.06
N ARG A 201 -11.89 6.35 -10.81
CA ARG A 201 -12.86 5.61 -11.62
C ARG A 201 -13.98 5.09 -10.74
N SER A 202 -15.18 5.57 -11.00
CA SER A 202 -16.41 4.99 -10.45
C SER A 202 -16.86 3.82 -11.32
N TYR A 203 -17.30 2.74 -10.68
CA TYR A 203 -18.01 1.63 -11.31
C TYR A 203 -19.40 1.43 -10.71
N ALA A 204 -19.82 2.32 -9.79
CA ALA A 204 -21.12 2.28 -9.16
C ALA A 204 -22.27 2.37 -10.17
N TYR A 205 -22.03 2.87 -11.39
CA TYR A 205 -23.05 3.02 -12.43
C TYR A 205 -22.81 2.06 -13.58
N LYS A 206 -23.83 1.26 -13.92
CA LYS A 206 -23.81 0.40 -15.11
C LYS A 206 -25.16 0.46 -15.81
N GLY A 207 -25.18 0.99 -17.04
CA GLY A 207 -26.40 1.04 -17.85
C GLY A 207 -27.51 1.94 -17.29
N GLY A 208 -27.17 2.94 -16.48
CA GLY A 208 -28.15 3.82 -15.82
C GLY A 208 -28.60 3.32 -14.44
N GLU A 209 -28.21 2.11 -14.04
CA GLU A 209 -28.50 1.54 -12.73
C GLU A 209 -27.32 1.68 -11.77
N VAL A 210 -27.63 1.89 -10.48
CA VAL A 210 -26.63 1.93 -9.41
C VAL A 210 -26.39 0.50 -8.90
N ILE A 211 -25.17 0.01 -9.07
CA ILE A 211 -24.69 -1.22 -8.45
C ILE A 211 -24.44 -0.92 -6.97
N VAL A 212 -25.44 -1.19 -6.12
CA VAL A 212 -25.43 -0.87 -4.68
C VAL A 212 -24.16 -1.37 -3.97
N PRO A 213 -23.67 -2.62 -4.17
CA PRO A 213 -22.44 -3.08 -3.53
C PRO A 213 -21.18 -2.30 -3.96
N GLU A 214 -21.12 -1.87 -5.22
CA GLU A 214 -19.97 -1.09 -5.73
C GLU A 214 -20.05 0.37 -5.27
N SER A 215 -21.25 0.95 -5.21
CA SER A 215 -21.46 2.27 -4.57
C SER A 215 -21.05 2.25 -3.10
N PHE A 216 -21.35 1.16 -2.40
CA PHE A 216 -20.93 0.97 -1.02
C PHE A 216 -19.40 0.84 -0.91
N LEU A 217 -18.76 0.03 -1.76
CA LEU A 217 -17.29 -0.04 -1.82
C LEU A 217 -16.65 1.34 -2.08
N GLU A 218 -17.21 2.14 -2.99
CA GLU A 218 -16.72 3.50 -3.24
C GLU A 218 -16.86 4.41 -2.01
N SER A 219 -17.91 4.26 -1.21
CA SER A 219 -18.07 4.99 0.05
C SER A 219 -17.01 4.59 1.07
N VAL A 220 -16.67 3.31 1.18
CA VAL A 220 -15.62 2.81 2.08
C VAL A 220 -14.24 3.30 1.62
N ILE A 221 -13.95 3.27 0.31
CA ILE A 221 -12.68 3.77 -0.24
C ILE A 221 -12.50 5.27 0.04
N LYS A 222 -13.58 6.06 -0.04
CA LYS A 222 -13.57 7.51 0.24
C LYS A 222 -13.43 7.83 1.73
N ALA A 223 -13.90 6.95 2.58
CA ALA A 223 -13.91 7.19 4.01
C ALA A 223 -12.51 7.04 4.63
N PRO A 224 -12.21 7.82 5.67
CA PRO A 224 -10.98 7.62 6.41
C PRO A 224 -11.03 6.30 7.19
N GLU A 225 -9.86 5.69 7.39
CA GLU A 225 -9.71 4.35 7.98
C GLU A 225 -10.42 4.16 9.33
N ASN A 226 -10.49 5.22 10.15
CA ASN A 226 -11.15 5.22 11.46
C ASN A 226 -12.68 5.03 11.37
N GLU A 227 -13.27 5.33 10.21
CA GLU A 227 -14.70 5.20 9.97
C GLU A 227 -15.08 3.87 9.31
N TRP A 228 -14.10 3.09 8.83
CA TRP A 228 -14.36 1.84 8.11
C TRP A 228 -15.19 0.87 8.92
N ASN A 229 -14.84 0.59 10.18
CA ASN A 229 -15.58 -0.38 10.99
C ASN A 229 -17.06 0.02 11.16
N LYS A 230 -17.32 1.32 11.32
CA LYS A 230 -18.69 1.83 11.42
C LYS A 230 -19.43 1.69 10.09
N LEU A 231 -18.80 2.08 8.99
CA LEU A 231 -19.41 1.97 7.65
C LEU A 231 -19.66 0.52 7.23
N LEU A 232 -18.75 -0.39 7.59
CA LEU A 232 -18.88 -1.83 7.34
C LEU A 232 -20.03 -2.42 8.14
N LEU A 233 -20.16 -2.08 9.43
CA LEU A 233 -21.32 -2.47 10.24
C LEU A 233 -22.62 -1.94 9.63
N ASP A 234 -22.70 -0.63 9.38
CA ASP A 234 -23.94 0.04 8.94
C ASP A 234 -24.33 -0.37 7.50
N GLY A 235 -23.37 -0.68 6.65
CA GLY A 235 -23.58 -1.00 5.23
C GLY A 235 -23.81 -2.47 4.92
N LEU A 236 -23.25 -3.38 5.72
CA LEU A 236 -23.44 -4.82 5.56
C LEU A 236 -24.73 -5.29 6.23
N THR A 237 -25.31 -6.37 5.71
CA THR A 237 -26.52 -6.98 6.29
C THR A 237 -26.35 -7.41 7.75
N VAL A 238 -25.11 -7.62 8.21
CA VAL A 238 -24.76 -7.93 9.62
C VAL A 238 -25.21 -6.82 10.58
N GLY A 239 -25.10 -5.54 10.18
CA GLY A 239 -25.56 -4.39 10.98
C GLY A 239 -26.83 -3.73 10.43
N LYS A 240 -27.68 -4.48 9.70
CA LYS A 240 -28.94 -4.02 9.06
C LYS A 240 -28.76 -3.16 7.79
N GLY A 241 -27.60 -3.22 7.16
CA GLY A 241 -27.37 -2.61 5.85
C GLY A 241 -28.00 -3.40 4.69
N ASN A 242 -27.85 -2.86 3.48
CA ASN A 242 -28.48 -3.37 2.26
C ASN A 242 -27.57 -4.27 1.41
N VAL A 243 -26.30 -4.42 1.77
CA VAL A 243 -25.30 -5.17 0.98
C VAL A 243 -24.93 -6.45 1.72
N SER A 244 -25.06 -7.61 1.06
CA SER A 244 -24.61 -8.86 1.65
C SER A 244 -23.07 -8.95 1.63
N PRO A 245 -22.43 -9.60 2.62
CA PRO A 245 -20.98 -9.83 2.62
C PRO A 245 -20.49 -10.49 1.33
N GLU A 246 -21.23 -11.47 0.80
CA GLU A 246 -20.90 -12.17 -0.43
C GLU A 246 -20.86 -11.24 -1.66
N GLU A 247 -21.86 -10.35 -1.79
CA GLU A 247 -21.90 -9.35 -2.85
C GLU A 247 -20.77 -8.34 -2.70
N PHE A 248 -20.46 -7.94 -1.46
CA PHE A 248 -19.36 -7.02 -1.16
C PHE A 248 -18.01 -7.63 -1.53
N TYR A 249 -17.74 -8.87 -1.15
CA TYR A 249 -16.51 -9.56 -1.51
C TYR A 249 -16.40 -9.79 -3.02
N ALA A 250 -17.52 -10.06 -3.68
CA ALA A 250 -17.55 -10.19 -5.13
C ALA A 250 -17.17 -8.89 -5.86
N VAL A 251 -17.60 -7.71 -5.38
CA VAL A 251 -17.19 -6.43 -5.97
C VAL A 251 -15.74 -6.09 -5.65
N ILE A 252 -15.26 -6.38 -4.44
CA ILE A 252 -13.83 -6.20 -4.09
C ILE A 252 -12.96 -7.07 -5.01
N LYS A 253 -13.31 -8.34 -5.19
CA LYS A 253 -12.57 -9.24 -6.09
C LYS A 253 -12.54 -8.71 -7.53
N LYS A 254 -13.69 -8.27 -8.05
CA LYS A 254 -13.75 -7.63 -9.39
C LYS A 254 -12.88 -6.37 -9.45
N ARG A 255 -12.82 -5.56 -8.39
CA ARG A 255 -11.97 -4.37 -8.31
C ARG A 255 -10.50 -4.75 -8.36
N ILE A 256 -10.08 -5.77 -7.61
CA ILE A 256 -8.72 -6.34 -7.64
C ILE A 256 -8.37 -6.81 -9.05
N GLU A 257 -9.23 -7.60 -9.70
CA GLU A 257 -9.01 -8.07 -11.09
C GLU A 257 -8.82 -6.90 -12.06
N ARG A 258 -9.63 -5.84 -11.93
CA ARG A 258 -9.49 -4.62 -12.76
C ARG A 258 -8.16 -3.91 -12.51
N VAL A 259 -7.70 -3.84 -11.25
CA VAL A 259 -6.38 -3.28 -10.92
C VAL A 259 -5.30 -4.12 -11.60
N LEU A 260 -5.35 -5.45 -11.43
CA LEU A 260 -4.34 -6.36 -11.98
C LEU A 260 -4.17 -6.25 -13.50
N ILE A 261 -5.26 -6.03 -14.24
CA ILE A 261 -5.23 -5.91 -15.72
C ILE A 261 -4.71 -4.53 -16.18
N ARG A 262 -4.85 -3.49 -15.34
CA ARG A 262 -4.63 -2.09 -15.76
C ARG A 262 -3.32 -1.49 -15.26
N THR A 263 -2.67 -2.15 -14.33
CA THR A 263 -1.36 -1.75 -13.81
C THR A 263 -0.30 -2.72 -14.28
N GLU A 264 0.93 -2.25 -14.37
CA GLU A 264 2.07 -3.10 -14.72
C GLU A 264 2.24 -4.23 -13.70
N GLY A 265 2.41 -5.45 -14.20
CA GLY A 265 2.53 -6.65 -13.37
C GLY A 265 3.75 -6.57 -12.46
N GLY A 266 3.54 -6.73 -11.15
CA GLY A 266 4.62 -6.70 -10.16
C GLY A 266 5.04 -5.32 -9.68
N SER A 267 4.46 -4.24 -10.21
CA SER A 267 4.68 -2.87 -9.73
C SER A 267 4.25 -2.67 -8.28
N TYR A 268 4.90 -1.74 -7.59
CA TYR A 268 4.52 -1.25 -6.27
C TYR A 268 3.13 -0.64 -6.31
N GLN A 269 2.80 0.13 -7.35
CA GLN A 269 1.45 0.63 -7.56
C GLN A 269 0.42 -0.50 -7.53
N GLN A 270 0.58 -1.54 -8.35
CA GLN A 270 -0.33 -2.70 -8.37
C GLN A 270 -0.47 -3.31 -6.98
N ARG A 271 0.66 -3.56 -6.31
CA ARG A 271 0.70 -4.19 -4.99
C ARG A 271 -0.02 -3.36 -3.93
N ILE A 272 0.25 -2.06 -3.84
CA ILE A 272 -0.36 -1.14 -2.87
C ILE A 272 -1.88 -1.11 -3.03
N LEU A 273 -2.37 -1.00 -4.27
CA LEU A 273 -3.80 -0.96 -4.57
C LEU A 273 -4.50 -2.27 -4.20
N VAL A 274 -3.86 -3.41 -4.49
CA VAL A 274 -4.42 -4.73 -4.18
C VAL A 274 -4.44 -4.97 -2.66
N GLU A 275 -3.37 -4.64 -1.95
CA GLU A 275 -3.32 -4.81 -0.49
C GLU A 275 -4.31 -3.88 0.23
N TYR A 276 -4.49 -2.65 -0.25
CA TYR A 276 -5.51 -1.74 0.28
C TYR A 276 -6.93 -2.33 0.15
N LEU A 277 -7.27 -2.93 -1.00
CA LEU A 277 -8.58 -3.57 -1.20
C LEU A 277 -8.75 -4.84 -0.37
N LYS A 278 -7.67 -5.62 -0.18
CA LYS A 278 -7.69 -6.80 0.69
C LYS A 278 -7.86 -6.42 2.16
N GLU A 279 -7.28 -5.31 2.61
CA GLU A 279 -7.45 -4.81 3.97
C GLU A 279 -8.92 -4.44 4.23
N ILE A 280 -9.59 -3.79 3.26
CA ILE A 280 -11.04 -3.52 3.35
C ILE A 280 -11.82 -4.83 3.50
N GLN A 281 -11.49 -5.84 2.69
CA GLN A 281 -12.11 -7.16 2.78
C GLN A 281 -11.87 -7.81 4.15
N ALA A 282 -10.62 -7.83 4.63
CA ALA A 282 -10.25 -8.43 5.90
C ALA A 282 -11.02 -7.80 7.07
N ARG A 283 -11.17 -6.46 7.08
CA ARG A 283 -11.97 -5.79 8.12
C ARG A 283 -13.47 -6.08 8.00
N ALA A 284 -13.98 -6.25 6.79
CA ALA A 284 -15.37 -6.64 6.60
C ALA A 284 -15.63 -8.08 7.08
N GLU A 285 -14.62 -8.95 7.07
CA GLU A 285 -14.70 -10.30 7.62
C GLU A 285 -14.61 -10.34 9.16
N GLU A 286 -13.99 -9.32 9.77
CA GLU A 286 -13.85 -9.20 11.24
C GLU A 286 -15.07 -8.60 11.94
N VAL A 287 -15.91 -7.87 11.19
CA VAL A 287 -17.07 -7.11 11.67
C VAL A 287 -18.33 -7.95 11.66
#